data_AF-A0A2P6PPQ4-F1
#
_entry.id   AF-A0A2P6PPQ4-F1
#
_cell.length_a   1.000
_cell.length_b   1.000
_cell.length_c   1.000
_cell.angle_alpha   90.00
_cell.angle_beta   90.00
_cell.angle_gamma   90.00
#
_symmetry.space_group_name_H-M   'P 1'
#
loop_
_entity.id
_entity.type
_entity.pdbx_description
1 polymer ?
#
loop_
_entity_poly.entity_id
_entity_poly.type
_entity_poly.pdbx_seq_one_letter_code
_entity_poly.pdbx_strand_id
1 'polypeptide(L)'
;MHSPLYKSYNYHYMEGESMRVMFEPWIVQYKVDMVFSGHVHAYEQSERNCIPVKDQSAPVYITIGDGGNLEGLATSHSQRTRSAYREASFGHAIFDIKNRSHAYFSWHRNQDGYAIEADSMVFLNRYFHPLDDSISA
;
A
#
# COMPACT_ATOMS: atom_id res chain seq x y z
N MET A 1 -4.20 0.04 -9.82
CA MET A 1 -3.64 -0.72 -10.96
C MET A 1 -3.60 -2.20 -10.60
N HIS A 2 -3.28 -3.14 -11.51
CA HIS A 2 -3.26 -4.56 -11.12
C HIS A 2 -1.93 -4.98 -10.50
N SER A 3 -0.83 -4.92 -11.27
CA SER A 3 0.51 -5.27 -10.78
C SER A 3 1.10 -4.15 -9.91
N PRO A 4 1.56 -4.42 -8.67
CA PRO A 4 2.14 -3.41 -7.80
C PRO A 4 3.45 -2.84 -8.36
N LEU A 5 3.59 -1.51 -8.30
CA LEU A 5 4.86 -0.84 -8.60
C LEU A 5 5.90 -1.04 -7.51
N TYR A 6 5.44 -1.16 -6.26
CA TYR A 6 6.25 -1.44 -5.08
C TYR A 6 5.71 -2.67 -4.38
N LYS A 7 6.61 -3.62 -4.11
CA LYS A 7 6.35 -4.83 -3.32
C LYS A 7 7.65 -5.45 -2.82
N SER A 8 7.56 -6.20 -1.72
CA SER A 8 8.68 -6.94 -1.14
C SER A 8 8.50 -8.45 -1.20
N TYR A 9 7.32 -8.93 -1.62
CA TYR A 9 7.08 -10.33 -1.95
C TYR A 9 7.87 -10.78 -3.17
N ASN A 10 8.38 -12.01 -3.12
CA ASN A 10 9.14 -12.62 -4.22
C ASN A 10 8.22 -13.01 -5.39
N TYR A 11 6.95 -13.27 -5.12
CA TYR A 11 5.96 -13.59 -6.13
C TYR A 11 5.73 -12.37 -7.05
N HIS A 12 5.86 -12.58 -8.36
CA HIS A 12 5.81 -11.53 -9.38
C HIS A 12 6.90 -10.43 -9.28
N TYR A 13 8.05 -10.71 -8.64
CA TYR A 13 9.10 -9.72 -8.37
C TYR A 13 9.49 -8.89 -9.62
N MET A 14 9.55 -7.56 -9.46
CA MET A 14 9.89 -6.56 -10.50
C MET A 14 8.97 -6.46 -11.73
N GLU A 15 7.83 -7.16 -11.78
CA GLU A 15 6.91 -7.05 -12.92
C GLU A 15 6.33 -5.64 -13.14
N GLY A 16 6.17 -4.86 -12.07
CA GLY A 16 5.65 -3.49 -12.13
C GLY A 16 6.67 -2.44 -12.63
N GLU A 17 7.93 -2.80 -12.82
CA GLU A 17 9.02 -1.83 -13.06
C GLU A 17 8.84 -1.02 -14.35
N SER A 18 8.34 -1.64 -15.42
CA SER A 18 8.09 -0.95 -16.69
C SER A 18 7.05 0.17 -16.54
N MET A 19 5.97 -0.09 -15.80
CA MET A 19 4.95 0.90 -15.48
C MET A 19 5.49 1.95 -14.50
N ARG A 20 6.29 1.53 -13.51
CA ARG A 20 6.90 2.44 -12.53
C ARG A 20 7.78 3.48 -13.19
N VAL A 21 8.71 3.08 -14.05
CA VAL A 21 9.62 3.99 -14.77
C VAL A 21 8.86 5.04 -15.58
N MET A 22 7.73 4.66 -16.20
CA MET A 22 6.96 5.56 -17.04
C MET A 22 6.05 6.52 -16.25
N PHE A 23 5.41 6.04 -15.17
CA PHE A 23 4.33 6.78 -14.52
C PHE A 23 4.63 7.29 -13.12
N GLU A 24 5.60 6.70 -12.40
CA GLU A 24 5.96 7.17 -11.06
C GLU A 24 6.29 8.68 -11.04
N PRO A 25 7.05 9.25 -12.00
CA PRO A 25 7.30 10.70 -12.00
C PRO A 25 6.01 11.53 -12.02
N TRP A 26 4.99 11.09 -12.76
CA TRP A 26 3.69 11.79 -12.81
C TRP A 26 2.89 11.59 -11.54
N ILE A 27 2.87 10.37 -10.99
CA ILE A 27 2.19 10.05 -9.73
C ILE A 27 2.72 10.95 -8.60
N VAL A 28 4.04 11.15 -8.54
CA VAL A 28 4.69 12.06 -7.58
C VAL A 28 4.41 13.52 -7.89
N GLN A 29 4.56 13.93 -9.16
CA GLN A 29 4.32 15.32 -9.59
C GLN A 29 2.91 15.80 -9.24
N TYR A 30 1.92 14.94 -9.40
CA TYR A 30 0.52 15.24 -9.11
C TYR A 30 0.10 14.90 -7.68
N LYS A 31 1.06 14.57 -6.80
CA LYS A 31 0.84 14.36 -5.36
C LYS A 31 -0.28 13.36 -5.08
N VAL A 32 -0.31 12.26 -5.83
CA VAL A 32 -1.27 11.18 -5.61
C VAL A 32 -1.16 10.73 -4.15
N ASP A 33 -2.28 10.65 -3.45
CA ASP A 33 -2.28 10.26 -2.04
C ASP A 33 -1.90 8.79 -1.86
N MET A 34 -2.49 7.92 -2.68
CA MET A 34 -2.42 6.46 -2.54
C MET A 34 -2.55 5.74 -3.90
N VAL A 35 -1.92 4.58 -4.02
CA VAL A 35 -2.04 3.69 -5.18
C VAL A 35 -2.37 2.28 -4.70
N PHE A 36 -3.59 1.81 -5.01
CA PHE A 36 -4.01 0.44 -4.74
C PHE A 36 -3.65 -0.50 -5.88
N SER A 37 -3.11 -1.66 -5.52
CA SER A 37 -2.77 -2.76 -6.42
C SER A 37 -3.22 -4.11 -5.86
N GLY A 38 -3.38 -5.11 -6.73
CA GLY A 38 -3.70 -6.49 -6.33
C GLY A 38 -2.54 -7.40 -6.72
N HIS A 39 -2.87 -8.48 -7.45
CA HIS A 39 -1.96 -9.37 -8.16
C HIS A 39 -1.04 -10.23 -7.26
N VAL A 40 -0.34 -9.63 -6.31
CA VAL A 40 0.33 -10.38 -5.24
C VAL A 40 -0.71 -10.80 -4.21
N HIS A 41 -0.74 -12.08 -3.89
CA HIS A 41 -1.74 -12.68 -3.01
C HIS A 41 -1.39 -12.51 -1.52
N ALA A 42 -1.23 -11.26 -1.10
CA ALA A 42 -0.93 -10.86 0.26
C ALA A 42 -1.29 -9.38 0.44
N TYR A 43 -1.24 -8.93 1.69
CA TYR A 43 -1.34 -7.52 2.04
C TYR A 43 0.06 -6.91 2.23
N GLU A 44 0.29 -5.73 1.66
CA GLU A 44 1.51 -4.96 1.87
C GLU A 44 1.25 -3.46 1.76
N GLN A 45 1.79 -2.70 2.70
CA GLN A 45 1.80 -1.25 2.72
C GLN A 45 3.24 -0.73 2.63
N SER A 46 3.50 0.20 1.73
CA SER A 46 4.78 0.91 1.64
C SER A 46 4.83 2.12 2.56
N GLU A 47 6.04 2.57 2.90
CA GLU A 47 6.22 3.97 3.32
C GLU A 47 6.00 4.92 2.13
N ARG A 48 5.79 6.23 2.39
CA ARG A 48 5.84 7.29 1.36
C ARG A 48 7.28 7.55 0.91
N ASN A 49 7.80 6.64 0.08
CA ASN A 49 9.16 6.72 -0.44
C ASN A 49 9.16 6.43 -1.94
N CYS A 50 9.74 7.35 -2.72
CA CYS A 50 10.20 7.04 -4.07
C CYS A 50 11.68 6.66 -3.99
N ILE A 51 12.09 5.60 -4.68
CA ILE A 51 13.54 5.31 -4.78
C ILE A 51 14.18 6.50 -5.53
N PRO A 52 15.25 7.14 -5.01
CA PRO A 52 16.10 6.75 -3.88
C PRO A 52 15.94 7.58 -2.57
N VAL A 53 14.96 8.48 -2.43
CA VAL A 53 14.89 9.45 -1.31
C VAL A 53 13.47 9.49 -0.70
N LYS A 54 13.38 9.71 0.63
CA LYS A 54 12.10 10.01 1.27
C LYS A 54 11.47 11.23 0.58
N ASP A 55 10.27 11.09 0.04
CA ASP A 55 9.54 12.17 -0.62
C ASP A 55 8.10 12.18 -0.10
N GLN A 56 7.76 13.22 0.66
CA GLN A 56 6.41 13.39 1.21
C GLN A 56 5.35 13.65 0.12
N SER A 57 5.76 13.95 -1.11
CA SER A 57 4.87 14.02 -2.28
C SER A 57 4.58 12.65 -2.90
N ALA A 58 5.30 11.60 -2.51
CA ALA A 58 5.04 10.24 -2.97
C ALA A 58 3.73 9.68 -2.39
N PRO A 59 3.00 8.85 -3.16
CA PRO A 59 1.86 8.13 -2.63
C PRO A 59 2.32 7.05 -1.64
N VAL A 60 1.39 6.56 -0.85
CA VAL A 60 1.53 5.22 -0.26
C VAL A 60 1.08 4.19 -1.29
N TYR A 61 1.89 3.16 -1.50
CA TYR A 61 1.53 2.02 -2.33
C TYR A 61 0.95 0.92 -1.43
N ILE A 62 -0.26 0.46 -1.76
CA ILE A 62 -0.95 -0.61 -1.04
C ILE A 62 -1.19 -1.77 -2.00
N THR A 63 -0.67 -2.93 -1.64
CA THR A 63 -1.03 -4.20 -2.24
C THR A 63 -2.14 -4.83 -1.40
N ILE A 64 -3.29 -5.07 -2.01
CA ILE A 64 -4.51 -5.65 -1.43
C ILE A 64 -5.04 -6.77 -2.35
N GLY A 65 -4.15 -7.69 -2.74
CA GLY A 65 -4.45 -8.80 -3.66
C GLY A 65 -4.87 -10.10 -2.95
N ASP A 66 -5.13 -10.01 -1.66
CA ASP A 66 -5.42 -11.07 -0.70
C ASP A 66 -6.91 -11.44 -0.60
N GLY A 67 -7.66 -11.31 -1.70
CA GLY A 67 -9.12 -11.51 -1.71
C GLY A 67 -9.61 -12.96 -1.66
N GLY A 68 -8.75 -13.96 -1.42
CA GLY A 68 -9.18 -15.36 -1.30
C GLY A 68 -9.12 -16.19 -2.59
N ASN A 69 -8.14 -15.94 -3.46
CA ASN A 69 -7.97 -16.71 -4.71
C ASN A 69 -7.53 -18.17 -4.45
N LEU A 70 -7.72 -19.02 -5.46
CA LEU A 70 -7.41 -20.46 -5.38
C LEU A 70 -5.92 -20.81 -5.44
N GLU A 71 -5.06 -19.88 -5.84
CA GLU A 71 -3.61 -20.10 -5.95
C GLU A 71 -2.92 -20.07 -4.58
N GLY A 72 -3.60 -19.52 -3.57
CA GLY A 72 -3.10 -19.41 -2.20
C GLY A 72 -2.32 -18.12 -1.94
N LEU A 73 -1.80 -17.99 -0.71
CA LEU A 73 -1.12 -16.78 -0.24
C LEU A 73 0.35 -16.75 -0.65
N ALA A 74 0.83 -15.56 -1.02
CA ALA A 74 2.26 -15.30 -1.20
C ALA A 74 2.90 -15.13 0.18
N THR A 75 3.75 -16.07 0.60
CA THR A 75 4.39 -16.05 1.94
C THR A 75 5.87 -15.67 1.90
N SER A 76 6.53 -15.85 0.75
CA SER A 76 7.96 -15.58 0.60
C SER A 76 8.22 -14.12 0.25
N HIS A 77 9.03 -13.45 1.06
CA HIS A 77 9.36 -12.03 0.90
C HIS A 77 10.84 -11.75 1.23
N SER A 78 11.38 -10.68 0.66
CA SER A 78 12.73 -10.18 0.98
C SER A 78 12.65 -8.97 1.91
N GLN A 79 13.61 -8.81 2.83
CA GLN A 79 13.69 -7.61 3.70
C GLN A 79 14.26 -6.37 3.00
N ARG A 80 14.67 -6.48 1.72
CA ARG A 80 15.45 -5.42 1.05
C ARG A 80 14.59 -4.24 0.58
N THR A 81 13.28 -4.41 0.48
CA THR A 81 12.32 -3.36 0.07
C THR A 81 11.65 -2.74 1.30
N ARG A 82 11.54 -1.39 1.33
CA ARG A 82 10.97 -0.62 2.46
C ARG A 82 9.43 -0.77 2.52
N SER A 83 8.99 -1.89 3.09
CA SER A 83 7.60 -2.13 3.51
C SER A 83 7.41 -1.55 4.92
N ALA A 84 6.34 -0.78 5.12
CA ALA A 84 5.91 -0.33 6.44
C ALA A 84 5.21 -1.45 7.19
N TYR A 85 4.32 -2.17 6.50
CA TYR A 85 3.63 -3.35 6.99
C TYR A 85 3.44 -4.35 5.85
N ARG A 86 3.46 -5.64 6.18
CA ARG A 86 3.09 -6.71 5.26
C ARG A 86 2.63 -7.94 6.03
N GLU A 87 1.63 -8.64 5.50
CA GLU A 87 1.18 -9.91 6.06
C GLU A 87 0.55 -10.79 4.97
N ALA A 88 0.87 -12.08 5.03
CA ALA A 88 0.26 -13.10 4.20
C ALA A 88 -0.97 -13.69 4.92
N SER A 89 -2.09 -12.97 4.85
CA SER A 89 -3.41 -13.40 5.29
C SER A 89 -4.42 -12.99 4.24
N PHE A 90 -5.55 -13.72 4.14
CA PHE A 90 -6.66 -13.25 3.32
C PHE A 90 -7.43 -12.17 4.07
N GLY A 91 -7.97 -11.21 3.33
CA GLY A 91 -8.62 -10.06 3.94
C GLY A 91 -9.21 -9.09 2.93
N HIS A 92 -9.58 -7.92 3.44
CA HIS A 92 -10.02 -6.78 2.66
C HIS A 92 -9.72 -5.49 3.42
N ALA A 93 -9.70 -4.36 2.71
CA ALA A 93 -9.48 -3.06 3.32
C ALA A 93 -10.66 -2.11 3.11
N ILE A 94 -10.80 -1.18 4.05
CA ILE A 94 -11.74 -0.07 4.02
C ILE A 94 -10.93 1.22 3.97
N PHE A 95 -11.26 2.09 3.02
CA PHE A 95 -10.71 3.44 2.91
C PHE A 95 -11.84 4.46 3.10
N ASP A 96 -11.86 5.10 4.26
CA ASP A 96 -12.95 5.92 4.78
C ASP A 96 -12.55 7.39 4.80
N ILE A 97 -12.99 8.14 3.78
CA ILE A 97 -12.70 9.57 3.62
C ILE A 97 -13.56 10.36 4.59
N LYS A 98 -12.91 11.03 5.55
CA LYS A 98 -13.61 11.83 6.56
C LYS A 98 -13.88 13.26 6.11
N ASN A 99 -12.87 13.89 5.52
CA ASN A 99 -12.92 15.27 5.05
C ASN A 99 -11.78 15.52 4.04
N ARG A 100 -11.62 16.78 3.63
CA ARG A 100 -10.58 17.16 2.64
C ARG A 100 -9.13 16.88 3.09
N SER A 101 -8.88 16.70 4.39
CA SER A 101 -7.53 16.49 4.92
C SER A 101 -7.28 15.10 5.49
N HIS A 102 -8.31 14.35 5.88
CA HIS A 102 -8.18 13.07 6.58
C HIS A 102 -8.97 11.96 5.90
N ALA A 103 -8.33 10.81 5.75
CA ALA A 103 -8.98 9.54 5.49
C ALA A 103 -8.45 8.49 6.48
N TYR A 104 -9.29 7.52 6.84
CA TYR A 104 -8.90 6.39 7.66
C TYR A 104 -8.80 5.15 6.77
N PHE A 105 -7.69 4.44 6.88
CA PHE A 105 -7.49 3.17 6.21
C PHE A 105 -7.42 2.07 7.26
N SER A 106 -8.09 0.97 7.00
CA SER A 106 -8.06 -0.22 7.86
C SER A 106 -8.06 -1.48 7.01
N TRP A 107 -7.23 -2.45 7.36
CA TRP A 107 -7.21 -3.78 6.77
C TRP A 107 -7.70 -4.82 7.77
N HIS A 108 -8.58 -5.71 7.30
CA HIS A 108 -9.32 -6.69 8.09
C HIS A 108 -9.01 -8.08 7.57
N ARG A 109 -8.52 -8.95 8.46
CA ARG A 109 -8.21 -10.34 8.11
C ARG A 109 -9.44 -11.22 8.21
N ASN A 110 -9.55 -12.19 7.32
CA ASN A 110 -10.69 -13.11 7.28
C ASN A 110 -10.78 -14.01 8.53
N GLN A 111 -9.66 -14.31 9.19
CA GLN A 111 -9.64 -15.11 10.41
C GLN A 111 -10.02 -14.34 11.69
N ASP A 112 -10.05 -13.00 11.63
CA ASP A 112 -10.38 -12.17 12.78
C ASP A 112 -11.89 -11.88 12.84
N GLY A 113 -12.36 -11.29 13.95
CA GLY A 113 -13.72 -10.78 14.05
C GLY A 113 -13.94 -9.56 13.14
N TYR A 114 -15.19 -9.35 12.69
CA TYR A 114 -15.55 -8.31 11.71
C TYR A 114 -15.14 -6.86 12.05
N ALA A 115 -14.91 -6.56 13.32
CA ALA A 115 -14.52 -5.22 13.79
C ALA A 115 -13.03 -5.11 14.14
N ILE A 116 -12.23 -6.17 13.90
CA ILE A 116 -10.81 -6.18 14.23
C ILE A 116 -10.01 -5.70 13.02
N GLU A 117 -9.33 -4.58 13.22
CA GLU A 117 -8.41 -3.99 12.25
C GLU A 117 -7.00 -4.52 12.52
N ALA A 118 -6.49 -5.36 11.62
CA ALA A 118 -5.16 -5.96 11.76
C ALA A 118 -4.04 -4.97 11.41
N ASP A 119 -4.35 -4.02 10.53
CA ASP A 119 -3.53 -2.86 10.25
C ASP A 119 -4.44 -1.63 10.04
N SER A 120 -3.99 -0.46 10.47
CA SER A 120 -4.75 0.78 10.30
C SER A 120 -3.84 2.00 10.26
N MET A 121 -4.26 3.02 9.51
CA MET A 121 -3.51 4.26 9.39
C MET A 121 -4.42 5.45 9.08
N VAL A 122 -4.07 6.60 9.64
CA VAL A 122 -4.65 7.88 9.23
C VAL A 122 -3.85 8.46 8.07
N PHE A 123 -4.53 8.72 6.97
CA PHE A 123 -3.98 9.34 5.78
C PHE A 123 -4.20 10.85 5.79
N LEU A 124 -3.11 11.59 5.64
CA LEU A 124 -3.13 13.06 5.54
C LEU A 124 -3.03 13.49 4.08
N ASN A 125 -4.01 14.26 3.61
CA ASN A 125 -4.12 14.60 2.19
C ASN A 125 -2.91 15.40 1.68
N ARG A 126 -2.31 14.97 0.57
CA ARG A 126 -1.09 15.57 0.00
C ARG A 126 -1.27 16.97 -0.58
N TYR A 127 -2.51 17.44 -0.76
CA TYR A 127 -2.80 18.79 -1.22
C TYR A 127 -3.22 19.71 -0.07
N PHE A 128 -4.20 19.31 0.73
CA PHE A 128 -4.80 20.11 1.79
C PHE A 128 -4.11 19.97 3.16
N HIS A 129 -3.31 18.93 3.39
CA HIS A 129 -2.64 18.67 4.67
C HIS A 129 -1.35 17.82 4.51
N PRO A 130 -0.31 18.30 3.81
CA PRO A 130 0.88 17.53 3.45
C PRO A 130 1.89 17.40 4.60
N LEU A 131 1.45 16.89 5.76
CA LEU A 131 2.31 16.55 6.88
C LEU A 131 2.74 15.08 6.81
N ASP A 132 3.81 14.75 7.54
CA ASP A 132 4.28 13.38 7.65
C ASP A 132 3.30 12.53 8.46
N ASP A 133 2.60 11.62 7.77
CA ASP A 133 1.62 10.72 8.37
C ASP A 133 2.25 9.44 8.94
N SER A 134 3.56 9.22 8.74
CA SER A 134 4.29 8.05 9.30
C SER A 134 4.41 8.06 10.84
N ILE A 135 4.13 9.20 11.47
CA ILE A 135 4.25 9.42 12.93
C ILE A 135 2.89 9.19 13.64
N SER A 136 1.82 8.94 12.89
CA SER A 136 0.45 8.89 13.42
C SER A 136 -0.03 7.49 13.83
N ALA A 137 0.90 6.57 14.13
CA ALA A 137 0.61 5.18 14.53
C ALA A 137 0.22 5.08 16.02
#